data_AF-A0A1V5GVB2-F1
#
_entry.id   AF-A0A1V5GVB2-F1
#
_cell.length_a   1.000
_cell.length_b   1.000
_cell.length_c   1.000
_cell.angle_alpha   90.00
_cell.angle_beta   90.00
_cell.angle_gamma   90.00
#
_symmetry.space_group_name_H-M   'P 1'
#
loop_
_entity.id
_entity.type
_entity.pdbx_description
1 polymer ?
#
loop_
_entity_poly.entity_id
_entity_poly.type
_entity_poly.pdbx_seq_one_letter_code
_entity_poly.pdbx_strand_id
1 'polypeptide(L)'
;MCWCGCAPAAGLVIEVRTGPDLPPARLAWVRERFVQGLDVSAAGQPCEWCVFGARFVSPAGFVYRASALNLGDLSLEFADPAGRRLRLRQVYPADLALARRSLADWLEDSRLRGTLRMVPDGPAEARTLAAGLEGLTRSGRLRLALPPLTRRRFADVAAVQSRRNRLFYAGLDSRGRASPDVAVVETALAAMAGGGPGAGAEER
;
A
#
# COMPACT_ATOMS: atom_id res chain seq x y z
N MET A 1 8.74 -29.51 5.03
CA MET A 1 9.77 -29.47 6.10
C MET A 1 9.45 -28.30 7.05
N CYS A 2 10.00 -28.30 8.26
CA CYS A 2 9.79 -27.26 9.28
C CYS A 2 11.12 -26.62 9.70
N TRP A 3 11.16 -25.29 9.79
CA TRP A 3 12.28 -24.52 10.31
C TRP A 3 11.80 -23.53 11.36
N CYS A 4 12.64 -23.28 12.35
CA CYS A 4 12.39 -22.27 13.38
C CYS A 4 13.44 -21.16 13.24
N GLY A 5 12.98 -19.91 13.17
CA GLY A 5 13.81 -18.72 13.30
C GLY A 5 13.51 -18.02 14.62
N CYS A 6 14.49 -17.31 15.19
CA CYS A 6 14.29 -16.46 16.36
C CYS A 6 14.58 -15.01 16.00
N ALA A 7 13.82 -14.10 16.62
CA ALA A 7 14.03 -12.66 16.56
C ALA A 7 14.23 -12.16 18.00
N PRO A 8 15.44 -12.27 18.58
CA PRO A 8 15.68 -12.00 20.00
C PRO A 8 15.26 -10.57 20.40
N ALA A 9 15.49 -9.59 19.53
CA ALA A 9 15.12 -8.19 19.75
C ALA A 9 13.59 -7.97 19.92
N ALA A 10 12.77 -8.88 19.40
CA ALA A 10 11.31 -8.85 19.54
C ALA A 10 10.76 -9.90 20.53
N GLY A 11 11.61 -10.78 21.06
CA GLY A 11 11.16 -11.94 21.84
C GLY A 11 10.27 -12.92 21.06
N LEU A 12 10.46 -13.01 19.74
CA LEU A 12 9.63 -13.84 18.86
C LEU A 12 10.36 -15.10 18.40
N VAL A 13 9.60 -16.19 18.28
CA VAL A 13 10.00 -17.41 17.56
C VAL A 13 9.01 -17.60 16.42
N ILE A 14 9.53 -17.78 15.20
CA ILE A 14 8.71 -18.01 14.01
C ILE A 14 9.00 -19.41 13.49
N GLU A 15 7.94 -20.21 13.36
CA GLU A 15 7.98 -21.50 12.69
C GLU A 15 7.53 -21.33 11.23
N VAL A 16 8.36 -21.76 10.29
CA VAL A 16 8.02 -21.81 8.86
C VAL A 16 7.89 -23.25 8.43
N ARG A 17 6.74 -23.58 7.85
CA ARG A 17 6.46 -24.87 7.23
C ARG A 17 6.37 -24.69 5.73
N THR A 18 7.15 -25.46 4.98
CA THR A 18 7.03 -25.52 3.52
C THR A 18 6.37 -26.81 3.10
N GLY A 19 5.67 -26.74 1.97
CA GLY A 19 5.20 -27.91 1.24
C GLY A 19 6.35 -28.81 0.77
N PRO A 20 6.04 -30.05 0.36
CA PRO A 20 7.04 -31.03 -0.06
C PRO A 20 7.79 -30.63 -1.34
N ASP A 21 7.17 -29.82 -2.20
CA ASP A 21 7.67 -29.55 -3.57
C ASP A 21 8.53 -28.28 -3.69
N LEU A 22 9.11 -27.79 -2.59
CA LEU A 22 9.95 -26.60 -2.64
C LEU A 22 11.27 -26.92 -3.39
N PRO A 23 11.63 -26.16 -4.45
CA PRO A 23 12.85 -26.43 -5.22
C PRO A 23 14.11 -26.40 -4.33
N PRO A 24 15.12 -27.27 -4.57
CA PRO A 24 16.32 -27.35 -3.73
C PRO A 24 17.04 -26.01 -3.53
N ALA A 25 17.11 -25.17 -4.57
CA ALA A 25 17.72 -23.84 -4.50
C ALA A 25 16.96 -22.89 -3.55
N ARG A 26 15.61 -22.94 -3.56
CA ARG A 26 14.78 -22.18 -2.62
C ARG A 26 14.95 -22.70 -1.19
N LEU A 27 15.11 -24.02 -1.04
CA LEU A 27 15.29 -24.66 0.26
C LEU A 27 16.64 -24.31 0.90
N ALA A 28 17.71 -24.27 0.09
CA ALA A 28 19.03 -23.77 0.50
C ALA A 28 18.95 -22.28 0.92
N TRP A 29 18.29 -21.44 0.12
CA TRP A 29 18.08 -20.04 0.44
C TRP A 29 17.33 -19.83 1.77
N VAL A 30 16.25 -20.59 2.02
CA VAL A 30 15.50 -20.52 3.28
C VAL A 30 16.40 -20.92 4.45
N ARG A 31 17.19 -21.99 4.32
CA ARG A 31 18.13 -22.43 5.37
C ARG A 31 19.17 -21.37 5.70
N GLU A 32 19.76 -20.75 4.69
CA GLU A 32 20.83 -19.76 4.90
C GLU A 32 20.30 -18.44 5.45
N ARG A 33 19.17 -17.93 4.95
CA ARG A 33 18.67 -16.59 5.30
C ARG A 33 17.72 -16.59 6.48
N PHE A 34 16.86 -17.60 6.61
CA PHE A 34 15.81 -17.60 7.64
C PHE A 34 16.35 -18.05 9.01
N VAL A 35 17.30 -18.99 9.01
CA VAL A 35 17.89 -19.53 10.25
C VAL A 35 18.96 -18.59 10.81
N GLN A 36 19.62 -17.79 9.96
CA GLN A 36 20.69 -16.88 10.38
C GLN A 36 20.20 -15.59 11.07
N GLY A 37 18.89 -15.38 11.17
CA GLY A 37 18.31 -14.34 12.02
C GLY A 37 17.19 -13.57 11.34
N LEU A 38 16.11 -13.35 12.09
CA LEU A 38 15.02 -12.48 11.70
C LEU A 38 15.35 -11.05 12.13
N ASP A 39 15.25 -10.10 11.20
CA ASP A 39 15.32 -8.68 11.53
C ASP A 39 13.98 -8.19 12.10
N VAL A 40 14.05 -7.19 12.98
CA VAL A 40 12.89 -6.63 13.66
C VAL A 40 12.84 -5.14 13.38
N SER A 41 11.82 -4.71 12.65
CA SER A 41 11.51 -3.28 12.56
C SER A 41 10.85 -2.80 13.86
N ALA A 42 11.36 -1.71 14.43
CA ALA A 42 10.77 -1.11 15.62
C ALA A 42 9.32 -0.67 15.37
N ALA A 43 8.47 -0.84 16.38
CA ALA A 43 7.05 -0.51 16.28
C ALA A 43 6.86 0.97 15.88
N GLY A 44 6.04 1.20 14.85
CA GLY A 44 5.75 2.54 14.36
C GLY A 44 6.86 3.20 13.53
N GLN A 45 7.99 2.53 13.27
CA GLN A 45 8.96 3.00 12.29
C GLN A 45 8.53 2.61 10.87
N PRO A 46 9.05 3.32 9.83
CA PRO A 46 8.92 2.85 8.47
C PRO A 46 9.44 1.41 8.36
N CYS A 47 8.65 0.55 7.71
CA CYS A 47 8.95 -0.87 7.61
C CYS A 47 8.80 -1.28 6.15
N GLU A 48 9.78 -2.02 5.62
CA GLU A 48 9.68 -2.62 4.31
C GLU A 48 8.84 -3.89 4.38
N TRP A 49 7.95 -4.04 3.42
CA TRP A 49 7.07 -5.17 3.27
C TRP A 49 7.20 -5.74 1.87
N CYS A 50 7.27 -7.06 1.80
CA CYS A 50 7.22 -7.80 0.55
C CYS A 50 5.96 -8.68 0.55
N VAL A 51 4.92 -8.27 -0.17
CA VAL A 51 3.62 -8.96 -0.20
C VAL A 51 3.28 -9.26 -1.66
N PHE A 52 3.04 -10.54 -1.97
CA PHE A 52 2.76 -11.02 -3.33
C PHE A 52 3.79 -10.57 -4.39
N GLY A 53 5.07 -10.45 -4.00
CA GLY A 53 6.15 -10.01 -4.88
C GLY A 53 6.23 -8.49 -5.11
N ALA A 54 5.31 -7.71 -4.54
CA ALA A 54 5.42 -6.26 -4.49
C ALA A 54 6.19 -5.84 -3.22
N ARG A 55 7.10 -4.89 -3.38
CA ARG A 55 7.83 -4.25 -2.28
C ARG A 55 7.23 -2.88 -2.00
N PHE A 56 7.07 -2.54 -0.74
CA PHE A 56 6.61 -1.22 -0.32
C PHE A 56 7.15 -0.89 1.07
N VAL A 57 7.26 0.40 1.39
CA VAL A 57 7.63 0.88 2.72
C VAL A 57 6.41 1.55 3.35
N SER A 58 5.95 1.04 4.50
CA SER A 58 4.86 1.70 5.24
C SER A 58 5.38 3.01 5.85
N PRO A 59 4.61 4.11 5.81
CA PRO A 59 5.00 5.33 6.51
C PRO A 59 5.10 5.12 8.02
N ALA A 60 5.83 5.98 8.71
CA ALA A 60 5.94 5.95 10.17
C ALA A 60 4.55 6.03 10.84
N GLY A 61 4.36 5.25 11.90
CA GLY A 61 3.13 5.13 12.67
C GLY A 61 2.07 4.21 12.07
N PHE A 62 2.20 3.80 10.81
CA PHE A 62 1.24 2.91 10.15
C PHE A 62 1.65 1.45 10.29
N VAL A 63 0.76 0.65 10.88
CA VAL A 63 0.96 -0.80 11.08
C VAL A 63 0.10 -1.57 10.09
N TYR A 64 0.67 -2.62 9.51
CA TYR A 64 -0.03 -3.52 8.58
C TYR A 64 -1.28 -4.13 9.23
N ARG A 65 -2.36 -4.23 8.44
CA ARG A 65 -3.64 -4.80 8.87
C ARG A 65 -4.09 -5.93 7.98
N ALA A 66 -4.05 -5.74 6.66
CA ALA A 66 -4.58 -6.72 5.72
C ALA A 66 -3.93 -6.57 4.35
N SER A 67 -3.97 -7.64 3.56
CA SER A 67 -3.66 -7.64 2.14
C SER A 67 -4.61 -8.55 1.38
N ALA A 68 -4.82 -8.25 0.11
CA ALA A 68 -5.53 -9.11 -0.82
C ALA A 68 -4.94 -8.98 -2.22
N LEU A 69 -4.91 -10.09 -2.97
CA LEU A 69 -4.52 -10.12 -4.38
C LEU A 69 -5.64 -10.75 -5.19
N ASN A 70 -6.21 -10.00 -6.14
CA ASN A 70 -7.29 -10.48 -7.00
C ASN A 70 -6.95 -10.19 -8.47
N LEU A 71 -6.64 -11.22 -9.27
CA LEU A 71 -6.43 -11.06 -10.73
C LEU A 71 -5.51 -9.89 -11.12
N GLY A 72 -4.37 -9.75 -10.46
CA GLY A 72 -3.42 -8.65 -10.72
C GLY A 72 -3.72 -7.34 -9.98
N ASP A 73 -4.78 -7.30 -9.17
CA ASP A 73 -5.11 -6.22 -8.25
C ASP A 73 -4.64 -6.54 -6.82
N LEU A 74 -3.50 -6.00 -6.45
CA LEU A 74 -2.95 -6.05 -5.10
C LEU A 74 -3.49 -4.89 -4.27
N SER A 75 -4.02 -5.17 -3.08
CA SER A 75 -4.40 -4.17 -2.09
C SER A 75 -3.77 -4.45 -0.73
N LEU A 76 -3.42 -3.38 -0.02
CA LEU A 76 -2.76 -3.39 1.28
C LEU A 76 -3.44 -2.35 2.18
N GLU A 77 -3.74 -2.69 3.42
CA GLU A 77 -4.31 -1.79 4.40
C GLU A 77 -3.38 -1.66 5.62
N PHE A 78 -3.17 -0.42 6.05
CA PHE A 78 -2.45 -0.04 7.26
C PHE A 78 -3.33 0.85 8.11
N ALA A 79 -3.10 0.82 9.42
CA ALA A 79 -3.72 1.76 10.33
C ALA A 79 -2.76 2.22 11.41
N ASP A 80 -2.94 3.44 11.89
CA ASP A 80 -2.21 3.98 13.03
C ASP A 80 -3.07 3.97 14.32
N PRO A 81 -2.48 4.23 15.50
CA PRO A 81 -3.22 4.30 16.76
C PRO A 81 -4.26 5.42 16.82
N ALA A 82 -4.09 6.49 16.04
CA ALA A 82 -5.07 7.57 15.91
C ALA A 82 -6.31 7.15 15.08
N GLY A 83 -6.29 5.95 14.51
CA GLY A 83 -7.38 5.40 13.71
C GLY A 83 -7.43 5.95 12.29
N ARG A 84 -6.33 6.54 11.80
CA ARG A 84 -6.13 6.83 10.38
C ARG A 84 -5.90 5.51 9.65
N ARG A 85 -6.46 5.37 8.44
CA ARG A 85 -6.26 4.18 7.60
C ARG A 85 -5.62 4.58 6.29
N LEU A 86 -4.50 3.95 5.98
CA LEU A 86 -3.82 4.08 4.70
C LEU A 86 -4.08 2.81 3.89
N ARG A 87 -4.53 2.99 2.66
CA ARG A 87 -4.73 1.92 1.69
C ARG A 87 -3.79 2.13 0.54
N LEU A 88 -3.08 1.09 0.13
CA LEU A 88 -2.24 1.07 -1.05
C LEU A 88 -2.76 0.00 -1.99
N ARG A 89 -2.75 0.27 -3.28
CA ARG A 89 -3.24 -0.66 -4.30
C ARG A 89 -2.38 -0.56 -5.55
N GLN A 90 -2.01 -1.70 -6.11
CA GLN A 90 -1.31 -1.82 -7.37
C GLN A 90 -2.11 -2.74 -8.28
N VAL A 91 -2.48 -2.25 -9.46
CA VAL A 91 -3.22 -3.02 -10.47
C VAL A 91 -2.34 -3.23 -11.70
N TYR A 92 -2.31 -4.48 -12.16
CA TYR A 92 -1.63 -4.88 -13.39
C TYR A 92 -2.54 -5.81 -14.23
N PRO A 93 -2.66 -5.59 -15.55
CA PRO A 93 -2.12 -4.44 -16.30
C PRO A 93 -2.99 -3.18 -16.17
N ALA A 94 -2.36 -2.00 -16.17
CA ALA A 94 -3.04 -0.71 -16.08
C ALA A 94 -4.00 -0.46 -17.25
N ASP A 95 -3.57 -0.82 -18.46
CA ASP A 95 -4.38 -0.63 -19.67
C ASP A 95 -5.72 -1.37 -19.57
N LEU A 96 -5.72 -2.57 -19.00
CA LEU A 96 -6.96 -3.33 -18.79
C LEU A 96 -7.84 -2.66 -17.73
N ALA A 97 -7.25 -2.14 -16.65
CA ALA A 97 -7.98 -1.44 -15.59
C ALA A 97 -8.63 -0.13 -16.07
N LEU A 98 -7.99 0.53 -17.05
CA LEU A 98 -8.39 1.81 -17.63
C LEU A 98 -9.06 1.68 -19.02
N ALA A 99 -9.24 0.47 -19.55
CA ALA A 99 -9.62 0.23 -20.95
C ALA A 99 -10.89 0.97 -21.41
N ARG A 100 -11.82 1.27 -20.50
CA ARG A 100 -13.12 1.90 -20.81
C ARG A 100 -13.43 3.14 -19.98
N ARG A 101 -12.44 3.69 -19.27
CA ARG A 101 -12.66 4.80 -18.34
C ARG A 101 -11.39 5.60 -18.12
N SER A 102 -11.53 6.90 -17.89
CA SER A 102 -10.39 7.74 -17.58
C SER A 102 -9.80 7.40 -16.20
N LEU A 103 -8.58 7.87 -15.92
CA LEU A 103 -8.00 7.76 -14.59
C LEU A 103 -8.87 8.48 -13.53
N ALA A 104 -9.53 9.56 -13.90
CA ALA A 104 -10.43 10.31 -13.02
C ALA A 104 -11.67 9.47 -12.66
N ASP A 105 -12.32 8.86 -13.64
CA ASP A 105 -13.46 7.96 -13.44
C ASP A 105 -13.04 6.72 -12.65
N TRP A 106 -11.86 6.17 -12.93
CA TRP A 106 -11.31 5.05 -12.17
C TRP A 106 -11.08 5.43 -10.71
N LEU A 107 -10.55 6.63 -10.44
CA LEU A 107 -10.32 7.15 -9.09
C LEU A 107 -11.64 7.37 -8.33
N GLU A 108 -12.74 7.72 -8.99
CA GLU A 108 -14.08 7.78 -8.38
C GLU A 108 -14.55 6.45 -7.83
N ASP A 109 -14.28 5.35 -8.55
CA ASP A 109 -14.68 4.00 -8.17
C ASP A 109 -13.63 3.23 -7.35
N SER A 110 -12.40 3.74 -7.22
CA SER A 110 -11.26 2.97 -6.69
C SER A 110 -11.35 2.67 -5.20
N ARG A 111 -12.09 3.49 -4.43
CA ARG A 111 -12.46 3.17 -3.06
C ARG A 111 -13.56 2.11 -3.08
N LEU A 112 -13.25 0.93 -2.54
CA LEU A 112 -14.24 -0.12 -2.30
C LEU A 112 -15.48 0.47 -1.62
N ARG A 113 -16.62 0.36 -2.31
CA ARG A 113 -17.92 0.90 -1.89
C ARG A 113 -18.30 0.29 -0.55
N GLY A 114 -18.39 1.12 0.47
CA GLY A 114 -18.89 0.75 1.80
C GLY A 114 -20.15 1.56 2.13
N THR A 115 -20.53 1.55 3.41
CA THR A 115 -21.64 2.37 3.95
C THR A 115 -21.38 3.88 3.92
N LEU A 116 -20.16 4.30 3.56
CA LEU A 116 -19.72 5.69 3.51
C LEU A 116 -19.75 6.21 2.07
N ARG A 117 -20.58 7.22 1.83
CA ARG A 117 -20.58 8.03 0.61
C ARG A 117 -19.41 9.01 0.63
N MET A 118 -18.70 9.11 -0.49
CA MET A 118 -17.69 10.12 -0.73
C MET A 118 -18.35 11.44 -1.16
N VAL A 119 -17.89 12.54 -0.56
CA VAL A 119 -18.23 13.91 -0.95
C VAL A 119 -16.91 14.65 -1.19
N PRO A 120 -16.43 14.73 -2.44
CA PRO A 120 -15.23 15.47 -2.79
C PRO A 120 -15.35 16.95 -2.39
N ASP A 121 -14.25 17.57 -1.98
CA ASP A 121 -14.22 19.02 -1.77
C ASP A 121 -14.06 19.79 -3.12
N GLY A 122 -13.65 19.11 -4.20
CA GLY A 122 -13.52 19.64 -5.56
C GLY A 122 -13.26 18.53 -6.59
N PRO A 123 -13.01 18.89 -7.88
CA PRO A 123 -12.58 17.94 -8.90
C PRO A 123 -11.22 17.33 -8.56
N ALA A 124 -10.86 16.21 -9.20
CA ALA A 124 -9.52 15.67 -9.08
C ALA A 124 -8.51 16.58 -9.78
N GLU A 125 -7.38 16.83 -9.13
CA GLU A 125 -6.33 17.72 -9.61
C GLU A 125 -5.16 16.91 -10.17
N ALA A 126 -4.64 17.31 -11.32
CA ALA A 126 -3.44 16.72 -11.88
C ALA A 126 -2.22 17.08 -11.04
N ARG A 127 -1.36 16.09 -10.78
CA ARG A 127 -0.16 16.27 -9.95
C ARG A 127 0.98 15.40 -10.44
N THR A 128 2.17 15.99 -10.51
CA THR A 128 3.41 15.24 -10.69
C THR A 128 3.86 14.74 -9.32
N LEU A 129 3.84 13.42 -9.15
CA LEU A 129 4.25 12.75 -7.94
C LEU A 129 5.76 12.47 -7.96
N ALA A 130 6.32 12.09 -6.81
CA ALA A 130 7.69 11.63 -6.74
C ALA A 130 7.95 10.45 -7.70
N ALA A 131 9.21 10.32 -8.14
CA ALA A 131 9.64 9.43 -9.23
C ALA A 131 9.06 9.75 -10.61
N GLY A 132 8.55 10.97 -10.82
CA GLY A 132 8.11 11.46 -12.14
C GLY A 132 6.80 10.84 -12.62
N LEU A 133 5.99 10.31 -11.71
CA LEU A 133 4.68 9.75 -12.03
C LEU A 133 3.66 10.87 -12.17
N GLU A 134 2.94 10.88 -13.29
CA GLU A 134 1.77 11.74 -13.45
C GLU A 134 0.55 11.05 -12.86
N GLY A 135 -0.20 11.78 -12.04
CA GLY A 135 -1.35 11.25 -11.33
C GLY A 135 -2.42 12.29 -11.07
N LEU A 136 -3.47 11.81 -10.42
CA LEU A 136 -4.59 12.62 -9.95
C LEU A 136 -4.65 12.54 -8.43
N THR A 137 -4.82 13.69 -7.78
CA THR A 137 -5.11 13.79 -6.35
C THR A 137 -6.53 14.27 -6.14
N ARG A 138 -7.17 13.81 -5.05
CA ARG A 138 -8.49 14.27 -4.65
C ARG A 138 -8.63 14.21 -3.13
N SER A 139 -9.31 15.19 -2.56
CA SER A 139 -9.66 15.20 -1.14
C SER A 139 -11.15 15.43 -0.92
N GLY A 140 -11.63 15.10 0.27
CA GLY A 140 -13.04 15.27 0.61
C GLY A 140 -13.44 14.64 1.92
N ARG A 141 -14.72 14.27 2.00
CA ARG A 141 -15.38 13.77 3.21
C ARG A 141 -16.01 12.42 2.95
N LEU A 142 -16.03 11.59 3.99
CA LEU A 142 -16.81 10.36 4.03
C LEU A 142 -18.02 10.58 4.93
N ARG A 143 -19.22 10.34 4.40
CA ARG A 143 -20.49 10.49 5.10
C ARG A 143 -21.25 9.17 5.12
N LEU A 144 -21.75 8.75 6.27
CA LEU A 144 -22.77 7.69 6.33
C LEU A 144 -24.05 8.15 5.63
N ALA A 145 -24.83 7.19 5.14
CA ALA A 145 -26.14 7.43 4.55
C ALA A 145 -27.14 8.05 5.56
N LEU A 146 -26.97 7.79 6.86
CA LEU A 146 -27.83 8.30 7.93
C LEU A 146 -27.03 9.22 8.89
N PRO A 147 -27.46 10.47 9.10
CA PRO A 147 -26.85 11.38 10.09
C PRO A 147 -27.07 10.89 11.54
N PRO A 148 -26.25 11.30 12.54
CA PRO A 148 -25.31 12.43 12.54
C PRO A 148 -23.80 12.09 12.61
N LEU A 149 -23.38 10.84 12.41
CA LEU A 149 -22.18 10.31 13.11
C LEU A 149 -20.90 10.05 12.30
N THR A 150 -20.67 10.67 11.15
CA THR A 150 -19.34 10.54 10.50
C THR A 150 -18.79 11.84 9.96
N ARG A 151 -17.69 12.26 10.59
CA ARG A 151 -16.80 13.36 10.18
C ARG A 151 -15.45 12.74 9.86
N ARG A 152 -15.41 11.96 8.79
CA ARG A 152 -14.17 11.41 8.27
C ARG A 152 -13.75 12.23 7.07
N ARG A 153 -12.46 12.53 6.97
CA ARG A 153 -11.85 13.19 5.82
C ARG A 153 -11.04 12.17 5.05
N PHE A 154 -10.89 12.41 3.76
CA PHE A 154 -10.09 11.54 2.90
C PHE A 154 -9.19 12.34 1.97
N ALA A 155 -8.06 11.71 1.62
CA ALA A 155 -7.19 12.09 0.52
C ALA A 155 -6.89 10.83 -0.29
N ASP A 156 -6.98 10.93 -1.60
CA ASP A 156 -6.70 9.86 -2.56
C ASP A 156 -5.72 10.36 -3.62
N VAL A 157 -4.82 9.48 -4.03
CA VAL A 157 -3.93 9.70 -5.17
C VAL A 157 -3.95 8.44 -6.03
N ALA A 158 -4.04 8.62 -7.35
CA ALA A 158 -3.84 7.54 -8.31
C ALA A 158 -2.86 7.96 -9.40
N ALA A 159 -2.05 7.03 -9.88
CA ALA A 159 -1.02 7.31 -10.88
C ALA A 159 -0.77 6.10 -11.78
N VAL A 160 -0.38 6.36 -13.02
CA VAL A 160 -0.05 5.33 -14.00
C VAL A 160 1.45 5.34 -14.27
N GLN A 161 2.07 4.16 -14.20
CA GLN A 161 3.44 3.95 -14.64
C GLN A 161 3.43 3.21 -15.97
N SER A 162 3.46 3.97 -17.06
CA SER A 162 3.33 3.45 -18.43
C SER A 162 4.41 2.43 -18.76
N ARG A 163 5.67 2.67 -18.36
CA ARG A 163 6.81 1.76 -18.64
C ARG A 163 6.60 0.32 -18.18
N ARG A 164 5.89 0.11 -17.06
CA ARG A 164 5.64 -1.22 -16.49
C ARG A 164 4.17 -1.63 -16.57
N ASN A 165 3.34 -0.83 -17.24
CA ASN A 165 1.89 -1.02 -17.34
C ASN A 165 1.22 -1.24 -15.97
N ARG A 166 1.53 -0.39 -14.99
CA ARG A 166 1.01 -0.48 -13.62
C ARG A 166 0.19 0.75 -13.24
N LEU A 167 -0.96 0.51 -12.61
CA LEU A 167 -1.81 1.54 -12.03
C LEU A 167 -1.70 1.47 -10.52
N PHE A 168 -1.40 2.60 -9.89
CA PHE A 168 -1.24 2.73 -8.45
C PHE A 168 -2.37 3.57 -7.87
N TYR A 169 -2.76 3.22 -6.65
CA TYR A 169 -3.67 4.01 -5.83
C TYR A 169 -3.19 4.02 -4.39
N ALA A 170 -3.28 5.19 -3.76
CA ALA A 170 -3.09 5.36 -2.34
C ALA A 170 -4.24 6.21 -1.79
N GLY A 171 -4.80 5.79 -0.65
CA GLY A 171 -5.91 6.47 -0.01
C GLY A 171 -5.69 6.56 1.49
N LEU A 172 -5.76 7.76 2.05
CA LEU A 172 -5.75 8.00 3.48
C LEU A 172 -7.16 8.39 3.93
N ASP A 173 -7.65 7.79 5.00
CA ASP A 173 -8.78 8.30 5.76
C ASP A 173 -8.38 8.66 7.18
N SER A 174 -9.00 9.71 7.72
CA SER A 174 -8.78 10.17 9.08
C SER A 174 -10.11 10.45 9.77
N ARG A 175 -10.17 10.17 11.07
CA ARG A 175 -11.27 10.62 11.93
C ARG A 175 -11.01 12.10 12.28
N GLY A 176 -12.04 12.94 12.19
CA GLY A 176 -11.96 14.35 12.61
C GLY A 176 -12.14 15.36 11.48
N ARG A 177 -11.95 16.64 11.80
CA ARG A 177 -12.12 17.76 10.85
C ARG A 177 -10.85 18.11 10.07
N ALA A 178 -9.67 17.72 10.57
CA ALA A 178 -8.40 18.05 9.93
C ALA A 178 -8.29 17.38 8.56
N SER A 179 -7.78 18.12 7.57
CA SER A 179 -7.50 17.55 6.27
C SER A 179 -6.40 16.48 6.41
N PRO A 180 -6.59 15.28 5.83
CA PRO A 180 -5.54 14.27 5.81
C PRO A 180 -4.34 14.80 5.03
N ASP A 181 -3.16 14.45 5.53
CA ASP A 181 -1.91 14.85 4.93
C ASP A 181 -1.71 14.14 3.59
N VAL A 182 -1.91 14.86 2.50
CA VAL A 182 -1.74 14.35 1.13
C VAL A 182 -0.29 13.91 0.90
N ALA A 183 0.70 14.55 1.55
CA ALA A 183 2.10 14.19 1.38
C ALA A 183 2.41 12.76 1.84
N VAL A 184 1.72 12.28 2.88
CA VAL A 184 1.80 10.87 3.31
C VAL A 184 1.33 9.92 2.21
N VAL A 185 0.22 10.26 1.55
CA VAL A 185 -0.37 9.46 0.47
C VAL A 185 0.57 9.39 -0.72
N GLU A 186 1.14 10.53 -1.12
CA GLU A 186 2.09 10.63 -2.22
C GLU A 186 3.39 9.88 -1.96
N THR A 187 3.94 10.04 -0.75
CA THR A 187 5.16 9.35 -0.32
C THR A 187 4.97 7.84 -0.35
N ALA A 188 3.82 7.36 0.15
CA ALA A 188 3.51 5.93 0.15
C ALA A 188 3.32 5.38 -1.27
N LEU A 189 2.67 6.14 -2.16
CA LEU A 189 2.50 5.76 -3.56
C LEU A 189 3.86 5.70 -4.29
N ALA A 190 4.71 6.70 -4.08
CA ALA A 190 6.05 6.75 -4.67
C ALA A 190 6.91 5.59 -4.20
N ALA A 191 6.88 5.25 -2.90
CA ALA A 191 7.59 4.09 -2.37
C ALA A 191 7.12 2.78 -3.03
N MET A 192 5.81 2.59 -3.20
CA MET A 192 5.24 1.42 -3.88
C MET A 192 5.61 1.35 -5.37
N ALA A 193 5.74 2.49 -6.05
CA ALA A 193 6.14 2.54 -7.45
C ALA A 193 7.65 2.30 -7.68
N GLY A 194 8.43 2.11 -6.61
CA GLY A 194 9.88 1.92 -6.65
C GLY A 194 10.67 3.24 -6.62
N GLY A 195 10.07 4.33 -6.15
CA GLY A 195 10.68 5.66 -6.05
C GLY A 195 11.30 5.99 -4.68
N GLY A 196 11.58 4.99 -3.84
CA GLY A 196 12.16 5.22 -2.50
C GLY A 196 13.57 5.80 -2.57
N PRO A 197 14.04 6.50 -1.51
CA PRO A 197 15.44 6.94 -1.40
C PRO A 197 16.33 5.69 -1.38
N GLY A 198 16.95 5.37 -2.53
CA GLY A 198 17.79 4.17 -2.70
C GLY A 198 17.50 3.33 -3.95
N ALA A 199 16.44 3.60 -4.70
CA ALA A 199 16.07 2.81 -5.89
C ALA A 199 16.98 3.00 -7.13
N GLY A 200 18.14 3.65 -6.97
CA GLY A 200 19.09 3.94 -8.06
C GLY A 200 20.16 2.86 -8.30
N ALA A 201 20.13 1.70 -7.63
CA ALA A 201 21.26 0.77 -7.63
C ALA A 201 21.04 -0.59 -8.31
N GLU A 202 19.83 -0.97 -8.71
CA GLU A 202 19.58 -2.26 -9.38
C GLU A 202 18.78 -2.09 -10.67
N GLU A 203 19.44 -1.63 -11.72
CA GLU A 203 19.10 -1.95 -13.12
C GLU A 203 20.37 -1.68 -13.96
N ARG A 204 21.27 -2.67 -13.96
CA ARG A 204 22.27 -2.91 -15.02
C ARG A 204 22.04 -4.29 -15.59
#